data_AF-F8PHG9-F1
#
_entry.id   AF-F8PHG9-F1
#
_cell.length_a   1.000
_cell.length_b   1.000
_cell.length_c   1.000
_cell.angle_alpha   90.00
_cell.angle_beta   90.00
_cell.angle_gamma   90.00
#
_symmetry.space_group_name_H-M   'P 1'
#
loop_
_entity.id
_entity.type
_entity.pdbx_description
1 polymer ?
#
loop_
_entity_poly.entity_id
_entity_poly.type
_entity_poly.pdbx_seq_one_letter_code
_entity_poly.pdbx_strand_id
1 'polypeptide(L)'
;MQKKEVNQQVFFCVSSFLCESIGAQVAEHAPGLTDLICLWEKNPAAKVSNAYQKKVLHLLNQLKLIAKEVKGSTGYKLCCRNEICALLKRFRTPALFLTLNPSDFHHPLVGILGGLLPEAWQAMSLYERSVFVANNPAATAQFFHVMMTCFLQIIVQHGSDSPGLFGHSETYYG
;
A
#
# COMPACT_ATOMS: atom_id res chain seq x y z
N MET A 1 13.38 -2.73 3.24
CA MET A 1 12.60 -3.68 4.05
C MET A 1 11.29 -4.10 3.39
N GLN A 2 10.50 -3.17 2.82
CA GLN A 2 9.19 -3.45 2.21
C GLN A 2 9.16 -4.61 1.19
N LYS A 3 10.10 -4.70 0.23
CA LYS A 3 10.14 -5.85 -0.72
C LYS A 3 10.40 -7.20 -0.05
N LYS A 4 11.22 -7.24 1.01
CA LYS A 4 11.55 -8.47 1.74
C LYS A 4 10.37 -8.92 2.60
N GLU A 5 9.69 -7.99 3.27
CA GLU A 5 8.46 -8.25 4.03
C GLU A 5 7.29 -8.63 3.13
N VAL A 6 7.12 -7.96 1.98
CA VAL A 6 6.12 -8.33 0.97
C VAL A 6 6.39 -9.74 0.50
N ASN A 7 7.64 -10.07 0.14
CA ASN A 7 7.99 -11.43 -0.26
C ASN A 7 7.68 -12.43 0.87
N GLN A 8 8.12 -12.17 2.10
CA GLN A 8 7.86 -13.04 3.25
C GLN A 8 6.37 -13.22 3.52
N GLN A 9 5.56 -12.15 3.52
CA GLN A 9 4.11 -12.22 3.75
C GLN A 9 3.37 -12.95 2.61
N VAL A 10 3.82 -12.79 1.37
CA VAL A 10 3.27 -13.55 0.22
C VAL A 10 3.54 -15.04 0.38
N PHE A 11 4.73 -15.44 0.85
CA PHE A 11 5.04 -16.84 1.13
C PHE A 11 4.19 -17.46 2.26
N PHE A 12 3.68 -16.65 3.20
CA PHE A 12 2.80 -17.13 4.27
C PHE A 12 1.32 -17.18 3.88
N CYS A 13 0.85 -16.29 2.99
CA CYS A 13 -0.55 -16.25 2.57
C CYS A 13 -0.85 -17.16 1.37
N VAL A 14 0.17 -17.57 0.60
CA VAL A 14 0.02 -18.41 -0.60
C VAL A 14 0.95 -19.60 -0.48
N SER A 15 0.40 -20.82 -0.59
CA SER A 15 1.19 -22.06 -0.64
C SER A 15 2.28 -21.97 -1.71
N SER A 16 3.52 -22.37 -1.37
CA SER A 16 4.66 -22.39 -2.30
C SER A 16 4.34 -23.19 -3.57
N PHE A 17 3.68 -24.34 -3.40
CA PHE A 17 3.20 -25.18 -4.49
C PHE A 17 2.24 -24.46 -5.44
N LEU A 18 1.33 -23.64 -4.89
CA LEU A 18 0.39 -22.87 -5.71
C LEU A 18 1.10 -21.78 -6.51
N CYS A 19 2.08 -21.11 -5.89
CA CYS A 19 2.90 -20.09 -6.56
C CYS A 19 3.69 -20.70 -7.73
N GLU A 20 4.34 -21.84 -7.52
CA GLU A 20 5.09 -22.56 -8.55
C GLU A 20 4.18 -23.07 -9.67
N SER A 21 3.03 -23.67 -9.32
CA SER A 21 2.04 -24.14 -10.29
C SER A 21 1.50 -23.00 -11.16
N ILE A 22 1.16 -21.86 -10.56
CA ILE A 22 0.66 -20.71 -11.33
C ILE A 22 1.79 -20.11 -12.18
N GLY A 23 3.01 -20.04 -11.66
CA GLY A 23 4.17 -19.62 -12.44
C GLY A 23 4.38 -20.48 -13.69
N ALA A 24 4.28 -21.80 -13.54
CA ALA A 24 4.37 -22.74 -14.66
C ALA A 24 3.23 -22.54 -15.68
N GLN A 25 1.98 -22.40 -15.22
CA GLN A 25 0.83 -22.16 -16.11
C GLN A 25 0.91 -20.82 -16.84
N VAL A 26 1.46 -19.78 -16.20
CA VAL A 26 1.68 -18.48 -16.83
C VAL A 26 2.74 -18.58 -17.93
N ALA A 27 3.83 -19.31 -17.68
CA ALA A 27 4.85 -19.55 -18.70
C ALA A 27 4.29 -20.36 -19.87
N GLU A 28 3.54 -21.43 -19.59
CA GLU A 28 2.90 -22.28 -20.60
C GLU A 28 1.90 -21.51 -21.48
N HIS A 29 1.10 -20.65 -20.86
CA HIS A 29 0.02 -19.92 -21.54
C HIS A 29 0.36 -18.47 -21.90
N ALA A 30 1.63 -18.08 -21.84
CA ALA A 30 2.09 -16.73 -22.17
C ALA A 30 1.61 -16.24 -23.55
N PRO A 31 1.65 -17.04 -24.64
CA PRO A 31 1.12 -16.60 -25.92
C PRO A 31 -0.37 -16.24 -25.87
N GLY A 32 -1.17 -17.00 -25.11
CA GLY A 32 -2.59 -16.73 -24.96
C GLY A 32 -2.88 -15.45 -24.18
N LEU A 33 -2.00 -15.06 -23.24
CA LEU A 33 -2.10 -13.77 -22.55
C LEU A 33 -1.83 -12.61 -23.52
N THR A 34 -0.83 -12.74 -24.39
CA THR A 34 -0.54 -11.77 -25.45
C THR A 34 -1.71 -11.62 -26.42
N ASP A 35 -2.35 -12.73 -26.80
CA ASP A 35 -3.54 -12.71 -27.66
C ASP A 35 -4.69 -11.93 -27.02
N LEU A 36 -4.91 -12.10 -25.71
CA LEU A 36 -5.93 -11.34 -24.98
C LEU A 36 -5.59 -9.85 -24.89
N ILE A 37 -4.32 -9.50 -24.72
CA ILE A 37 -3.86 -8.10 -24.74
C ILE A 37 -4.21 -7.47 -26.09
N CYS A 38 -3.79 -8.09 -27.20
CA CYS A 38 -4.09 -7.59 -28.54
C CYS A 38 -5.60 -7.49 -28.82
N LEU A 39 -6.40 -8.43 -28.29
CA LEU A 39 -7.86 -8.40 -28.40
C LEU A 39 -8.45 -7.16 -27.70
N TRP A 40 -8.04 -6.90 -26.46
CA TRP A 40 -8.59 -5.79 -25.67
C TRP A 40 -8.03 -4.42 -26.05
N GLU A 41 -6.82 -4.34 -26.62
CA GLU A 41 -6.29 -3.11 -27.22
C GLU A 41 -7.14 -2.67 -28.41
N LYS A 42 -7.60 -3.61 -29.24
CA LYS A 42 -8.48 -3.32 -30.38
C LYS A 42 -9.90 -3.01 -29.95
N ASN A 43 -10.41 -3.72 -28.94
CA ASN A 43 -11.75 -3.52 -28.40
C ASN A 43 -11.79 -3.84 -26.91
N PRO A 44 -11.80 -2.83 -26.03
CA PRO A 44 -11.86 -3.03 -24.58
C PRO A 44 -13.09 -3.79 -24.08
N ALA A 45 -14.19 -3.80 -24.84
CA ALA A 45 -15.42 -4.51 -24.49
C ALA A 45 -15.50 -5.93 -25.09
N ALA A 46 -14.45 -6.41 -25.75
CA ALA A 46 -14.42 -7.72 -26.37
C ALA A 46 -14.56 -8.86 -25.35
N LYS A 47 -15.45 -9.82 -25.67
CA LYS A 47 -15.66 -11.04 -24.87
C LYS A 47 -14.80 -12.18 -25.42
N VAL A 48 -14.23 -12.96 -24.51
CA VAL A 48 -13.55 -14.21 -24.87
C VAL A 48 -14.54 -15.23 -25.41
N SER A 49 -14.24 -15.82 -26.56
CA SER A 49 -15.15 -16.74 -27.27
C SER A 49 -14.67 -18.18 -27.19
N ASN A 50 -13.37 -18.41 -27.42
CA ASN A 50 -12.82 -19.76 -27.53
C ASN A 50 -12.46 -20.38 -26.16
N ALA A 51 -12.42 -21.71 -26.11
CA ALA A 51 -12.15 -22.46 -24.87
C ALA A 51 -10.77 -22.16 -24.27
N TYR A 52 -9.77 -21.94 -25.13
CA TYR A 52 -8.40 -21.63 -24.70
C TYR A 52 -8.32 -20.24 -24.03
N GLN A 53 -8.86 -19.20 -24.65
CA GLN A 53 -8.99 -17.84 -24.11
C GLN A 53 -9.77 -17.84 -22.79
N LYS A 54 -10.80 -18.67 -22.65
CA LYS A 54 -11.50 -18.85 -21.37
C LYS A 54 -10.59 -19.43 -20.29
N LYS A 55 -9.76 -20.42 -20.63
CA LYS A 55 -8.74 -21.00 -19.72
C LYS A 55 -7.70 -19.95 -19.31
N VAL A 56 -7.19 -19.18 -20.27
CA VAL A 56 -6.21 -18.10 -20.03
C VAL A 56 -6.82 -16.98 -19.19
N LEU A 57 -8.06 -16.58 -19.46
CA LEU A 57 -8.79 -15.60 -18.66
C LEU A 57 -9.01 -16.11 -17.23
N HIS A 58 -9.30 -17.40 -17.07
CA HIS A 58 -9.41 -18.01 -15.74
C HIS A 58 -8.08 -17.91 -14.97
N LEU A 59 -6.95 -18.25 -15.60
CA LEU A 59 -5.62 -18.07 -15.03
C LEU A 59 -5.34 -16.61 -14.63
N LEU A 60 -5.68 -15.65 -15.49
CA LEU A 60 -5.55 -14.23 -15.20
C LEU A 60 -6.40 -13.81 -13.99
N ASN A 61 -7.61 -14.35 -13.85
CA ASN A 61 -8.46 -14.07 -12.70
C ASN A 61 -7.90 -14.69 -11.42
N GLN A 62 -7.32 -15.90 -11.47
CA GLN A 62 -6.63 -16.49 -10.33
C GLN A 62 -5.44 -15.62 -9.88
N LEU A 63 -4.63 -15.12 -10.83
CA LEU A 63 -3.56 -14.17 -10.53
C LEU A 63 -4.07 -12.89 -9.87
N LYS A 64 -5.17 -12.31 -10.37
CA LYS A 64 -5.79 -11.12 -9.77
C LYS A 64 -6.25 -11.38 -8.34
N LEU A 65 -6.81 -12.56 -8.07
CA LEU A 65 -7.23 -12.95 -6.73
C LEU A 65 -6.04 -13.07 -5.78
N ILE A 66 -4.93 -13.66 -6.23
CA ILE A 66 -3.72 -13.78 -5.40
C ILE A 66 -3.06 -12.43 -5.19
N ALA A 67 -3.07 -11.57 -6.22
CA ALA A 67 -2.49 -10.25 -6.13
C ALA A 67 -3.06 -9.44 -4.94
N LYS A 68 -4.32 -9.63 -4.54
CA LYS A 68 -4.89 -8.92 -3.37
C LYS A 68 -4.11 -9.14 -2.07
N GLU A 69 -3.51 -10.32 -1.91
CA GLU A 69 -2.69 -10.69 -0.74
C GLU A 69 -1.27 -10.11 -0.82
N VAL A 70 -0.85 -9.66 -2.00
CA VAL A 70 0.45 -9.04 -2.23
C VAL A 70 0.34 -7.55 -1.94
N LYS A 71 0.82 -7.12 -0.77
CA LYS A 71 0.86 -5.69 -0.39
C LYS A 71 1.50 -4.83 -1.49
N GLY A 72 0.82 -3.75 -1.84
CA GLY A 72 1.25 -2.79 -2.87
C GLY A 72 0.92 -3.19 -4.32
N SER A 73 0.39 -4.39 -4.56
CA SER A 73 -0.10 -4.79 -5.88
C SER A 73 -1.34 -3.99 -6.31
N THR A 74 -1.73 -4.10 -7.58
CA THR A 74 -2.99 -3.55 -8.07
C THR A 74 -4.22 -4.14 -7.36
N GLY A 75 -4.20 -5.44 -7.07
CA GLY A 75 -5.29 -6.12 -6.35
C GLY A 75 -5.43 -5.61 -4.92
N TYR A 76 -4.30 -5.43 -4.22
CA TYR A 76 -4.27 -4.86 -2.87
C TYR A 76 -4.82 -3.44 -2.85
N LYS A 77 -4.34 -2.57 -3.76
CA LYS A 77 -4.82 -1.19 -3.89
C LYS A 77 -6.32 -1.11 -4.19
N LEU A 78 -6.85 -2.01 -5.02
CA LEU A 78 -8.28 -2.10 -5.31
C LEU A 78 -9.08 -2.52 -4.07
N CYS A 79 -8.56 -3.47 -3.27
CA CYS A 79 -9.16 -3.86 -2.00
C CYS A 79 -9.25 -2.66 -1.04
N CYS A 80 -8.14 -1.94 -0.84
CA CYS A 80 -8.12 -0.75 0.00
C CYS A 80 -9.13 0.32 -0.45
N ARG A 81 -9.23 0.57 -1.77
CA ARG A 81 -10.23 1.49 -2.32
C ARG A 81 -11.65 1.03 -2.02
N ASN A 82 -11.93 -0.27 -2.18
CA ASN A 82 -13.25 -0.82 -1.89
C ASN A 82 -13.61 -0.71 -0.40
N GLU A 83 -12.64 -0.90 0.50
CA GLU A 83 -12.79 -0.72 1.94
C GLU A 83 -13.12 0.74 2.28
N ILE A 84 -12.38 1.71 1.74
CA ILE A 84 -12.68 3.14 1.88
C ILE A 84 -14.09 3.45 1.37
N CYS A 85 -14.47 2.96 0.19
CA CYS A 85 -15.82 3.15 -0.34
C CYS A 85 -16.90 2.51 0.54
N ALA A 86 -16.63 1.36 1.16
CA ALA A 86 -17.55 0.72 2.09
C ALA A 86 -17.71 1.54 3.37
N LEU A 87 -16.62 2.12 3.90
CA LEU A 87 -16.66 3.03 5.04
C LEU A 87 -17.50 4.28 4.73
N LEU A 88 -17.31 4.91 3.58
CA LEU A 88 -18.12 6.07 3.16
C LEU A 88 -19.62 5.73 3.05
N LYS A 89 -19.96 4.54 2.58
CA LYS A 89 -21.37 4.07 2.54
C LYS A 89 -21.94 3.83 3.94
N ARG A 90 -21.12 3.32 4.87
CA ARG A 90 -21.54 2.97 6.23
C ARG A 90 -21.64 4.20 7.14
N PHE A 91 -20.64 5.07 7.10
CA PHE A 91 -20.45 6.21 8.01
C PHE A 91 -20.77 7.56 7.37
N ARG A 92 -21.35 7.54 6.15
CA ARG A 92 -21.65 8.71 5.31
C ARG A 92 -20.38 9.43 4.85
N THR A 93 -20.57 10.42 3.99
CA THR A 93 -19.48 11.25 3.47
C THR A 93 -18.92 12.15 4.57
N PRO A 94 -17.59 12.18 4.78
CA PRO A 94 -16.99 13.08 5.75
C PRO A 94 -17.19 14.54 5.32
N ALA A 95 -17.36 15.43 6.31
CA ALA A 95 -17.46 16.87 6.07
C ALA A 95 -16.11 17.52 5.71
N LEU A 96 -15.00 16.84 6.03
CA LEU A 96 -13.64 17.36 5.89
C LEU A 96 -12.71 16.27 5.33
N PHE A 97 -11.87 16.66 4.38
CA PHE A 97 -10.77 15.84 3.87
C PHE A 97 -9.44 16.47 4.26
N LEU A 98 -8.57 15.70 4.91
CA LEU A 98 -7.24 16.14 5.36
C LEU A 98 -6.16 15.30 4.68
N THR A 99 -5.15 15.97 4.13
CA THR A 99 -3.93 15.35 3.62
C THR A 99 -2.77 15.83 4.49
N LEU A 100 -2.07 14.90 5.13
CA LEU A 100 -0.93 15.19 6.00
C LEU A 100 0.35 14.67 5.37
N ASN A 101 1.38 15.51 5.35
CA ASN A 101 2.72 15.14 4.93
C ASN A 101 3.74 15.71 5.93
N PRO A 102 4.03 15.01 7.03
CA PRO A 102 5.03 15.45 8.00
C PRO A 102 6.39 15.62 7.31
N SER A 103 7.07 16.75 7.54
CA SER A 103 8.40 16.96 6.99
C SER A 103 9.45 16.21 7.81
N ASP A 104 10.03 15.19 7.19
CA ASP A 104 11.03 14.27 7.73
C ASP A 104 12.43 14.90 7.86
N PHE A 105 12.83 15.81 6.96
CA PHE A 105 14.12 16.50 7.04
C PHE A 105 14.11 17.77 7.89
N HIS A 106 12.94 18.26 8.33
CA HIS A 106 12.84 19.38 9.28
C HIS A 106 12.77 18.94 10.74
N HIS A 107 12.54 17.64 11.01
CA HIS A 107 12.34 17.14 12.37
C HIS A 107 13.51 16.26 12.84
N PRO A 108 14.13 16.54 14.01
CA PRO A 108 15.31 15.82 14.49
C PRO A 108 15.06 14.33 14.79
N LEU A 109 13.80 13.93 15.02
CA LEU A 109 13.43 12.55 15.28
C LEU A 109 13.91 11.58 14.19
N VAL A 110 13.92 11.97 12.91
CA VAL A 110 14.45 11.08 11.85
C VAL A 110 15.93 10.82 12.05
N GLY A 111 16.70 11.85 12.44
CA GLY A 111 18.10 11.71 12.81
C GLY A 111 18.29 10.74 13.98
N ILE A 112 17.51 10.91 15.05
CA ILE A 112 17.56 10.06 16.25
C ILE A 112 17.23 8.60 15.91
N LEU A 113 16.16 8.37 15.15
CA LEU A 113 15.77 7.02 14.69
C LEU A 113 16.80 6.41 13.74
N GLY A 114 17.56 7.24 13.03
CA GLY A 114 18.70 6.85 12.21
C GLY A 114 20.03 6.74 12.96
N GLY A 115 20.02 6.87 14.30
CA GLY A 115 21.20 6.69 15.15
C GLY A 115 22.07 7.94 15.33
N LEU A 116 21.59 9.12 14.95
CA LEU A 116 22.30 10.39 15.20
C LEU A 116 21.94 10.97 16.56
N LEU A 117 22.90 11.66 17.16
CA LEU A 117 22.63 12.56 18.27
C LEU A 117 21.93 13.85 17.78
N PRO A 118 21.07 14.49 18.60
CA PRO A 118 20.37 15.71 18.22
C PRO A 118 21.30 16.83 17.75
N GLU A 119 22.48 16.97 18.37
CA GLU A 119 23.48 17.98 18.04
C GLU A 119 24.05 17.76 16.63
N ALA A 120 24.28 16.50 16.25
CA ALA A 120 24.75 16.14 14.92
C ALA A 120 23.70 16.46 13.85
N TRP A 121 22.41 16.24 14.13
CA TRP A 121 21.33 16.64 13.23
C TRP A 121 21.24 18.17 13.08
N GLN A 122 21.37 18.90 14.19
CA GLN A 122 21.31 20.36 14.17
C GLN A 122 22.45 20.99 13.37
N ALA A 123 23.64 20.39 13.43
CA ALA A 123 24.80 20.84 12.65
C ALA A 123 24.65 20.62 11.12
N MET A 124 23.78 19.70 10.68
CA MET A 124 23.54 19.45 9.26
C MET A 124 22.74 20.57 8.60
N SER A 125 23.14 20.92 7.39
CA SER A 125 22.36 21.72 6.44
C SER A 125 21.09 20.99 5.99
N LEU A 126 20.14 21.73 5.40
CA LEU A 126 18.92 21.13 4.84
C LEU A 126 19.20 20.09 3.76
N TYR A 127 20.25 20.30 2.95
CA TYR A 127 20.65 19.35 1.93
C TYR A 127 21.21 18.05 2.54
N GLU A 128 22.07 18.16 3.56
CA GLU A 128 22.60 16.97 4.24
C GLU A 128 21.48 16.18 4.93
N ARG A 129 20.50 16.86 5.53
CA ARG A 129 19.32 16.20 6.12
C ARG A 129 18.48 15.49 5.07
N SER A 130 18.25 16.10 3.91
CA SER A 130 17.46 15.44 2.84
C SER A 130 18.19 14.21 2.29
N VAL A 131 19.51 14.27 2.14
CA VAL A 131 20.35 13.13 1.78
C VAL A 131 20.30 12.05 2.87
N PHE A 132 20.37 12.43 4.15
CA PHE A 132 20.26 11.49 5.27
C PHE A 132 18.91 10.76 5.26
N VAL A 133 17.80 11.48 5.11
CA VAL A 133 16.45 10.92 5.02
C VAL A 133 16.33 9.93 3.86
N ALA A 134 16.84 10.30 2.67
CA ALA A 134 16.82 9.44 1.50
C ALA A 134 17.61 8.14 1.69
N ASN A 135 18.73 8.22 2.42
CA ASN A 135 19.59 7.06 2.72
C ASN A 135 19.09 6.22 3.90
N ASN A 136 18.16 6.71 4.72
CA ASN A 136 17.63 6.03 5.91
C ASN A 136 16.12 5.80 5.84
N PRO A 137 15.60 5.10 4.82
CA PRO A 137 14.15 4.95 4.59
C PRO A 137 13.42 4.24 5.75
N ALA A 138 14.13 3.42 6.53
CA ALA A 138 13.58 2.77 7.72
C ALA A 138 13.28 3.79 8.84
N ALA A 139 14.22 4.68 9.13
CA ALA A 139 14.05 5.75 10.11
C ALA A 139 12.95 6.72 9.68
N THR A 140 12.91 7.07 8.38
CA THR A 140 11.86 7.90 7.78
C THR A 140 10.47 7.27 7.93
N ALA A 141 10.33 5.97 7.67
CA ALA A 141 9.07 5.26 7.85
C ALA A 141 8.62 5.21 9.32
N GLN A 142 9.55 4.99 10.25
CA GLN A 142 9.26 5.02 11.69
C GLN A 142 8.83 6.42 12.14
N PHE A 143 9.51 7.46 11.68
CA PHE A 143 9.11 8.85 11.93
C PHE A 143 7.68 9.13 11.45
N PHE A 144 7.36 8.77 10.20
CA PHE A 144 6.01 8.94 9.68
C PHE A 144 4.97 8.22 10.54
N HIS A 145 5.26 6.98 10.95
CA HIS A 145 4.38 6.22 11.84
C HIS A 145 4.16 6.91 13.19
N VAL A 146 5.22 7.40 13.82
CA VAL A 146 5.13 8.16 15.09
C VAL A 146 4.29 9.42 14.90
N MET A 147 4.55 10.20 13.85
CA MET A 147 3.81 11.44 13.59
C MET A 147 2.32 11.19 13.36
N MET A 148 1.97 10.16 12.58
CA MET A 148 0.57 9.81 12.32
C MET A 148 -0.11 9.24 13.56
N THR A 149 0.60 8.45 14.37
CA THR A 149 0.09 7.94 15.65
C THR A 149 -0.21 9.08 16.61
N CYS A 150 0.72 10.02 16.77
CA CYS A 150 0.51 11.22 17.59
C CYS A 150 -0.67 12.07 17.07
N PHE A 151 -0.79 12.24 15.75
CA PHE A 151 -1.93 12.96 15.16
C PHE A 151 -3.27 12.29 15.52
N LEU A 152 -3.37 10.96 15.35
CA LEU A 152 -4.59 10.21 15.67
C LEU A 152 -4.94 10.23 17.16
N GLN A 153 -3.93 10.16 18.03
CA GLN A 153 -4.13 10.09 19.48
C GLN A 153 -4.38 11.47 20.12
N ILE A 154 -3.67 12.52 19.68
CA ILE A 154 -3.70 13.83 20.34
C ILE A 154 -4.69 14.77 19.66
N ILE A 155 -4.65 14.85 18.32
CA ILE A 155 -5.46 15.80 17.57
C ILE A 155 -6.85 15.22 17.29
N VAL A 156 -6.91 13.99 16.77
CA VAL A 156 -8.19 13.33 16.48
C VAL A 156 -8.80 12.70 17.74
N GLN A 157 -7.97 12.27 18.69
CA GLN A 157 -8.37 11.51 19.88
C GLN A 157 -9.20 10.26 19.54
N HIS A 158 -8.81 9.53 18.49
CA HIS A 158 -9.52 8.32 18.10
C HIS A 158 -9.49 7.27 19.22
N GLY A 159 -10.67 6.74 19.57
CA GLY A 159 -10.85 5.78 20.65
C GLY A 159 -10.91 6.38 22.07
N SER A 160 -10.92 7.72 22.20
CA SER A 160 -11.15 8.41 23.47
C SER A 160 -12.64 8.67 23.71
N ASP A 161 -13.04 8.74 24.99
CA ASP A 161 -14.38 9.22 25.40
C ASP A 161 -14.53 10.74 25.20
N SER A 162 -13.41 11.47 25.13
CA SER A 162 -13.39 12.92 24.85
C SER A 162 -13.34 13.22 23.35
N PRO A 163 -13.97 14.30 22.88
CA PRO A 163 -13.84 14.73 21.49
C PRO A 163 -12.44 15.31 21.24
N GLY A 164 -11.85 14.97 20.09
CA GLY A 164 -10.67 15.64 19.57
C GLY A 164 -11.00 16.97 18.90
N LEU A 165 -10.02 17.55 18.22
CA LEU A 165 -10.15 18.82 17.50
C LEU A 165 -11.28 18.82 16.47
N PHE A 166 -11.55 17.67 15.86
CA PHE A 166 -12.58 17.50 14.83
C PHE A 166 -13.87 16.86 15.37
N GLY A 167 -14.04 16.78 16.69
CA GLY A 167 -15.15 16.09 17.33
C GLY A 167 -14.84 14.61 17.63
N HIS A 168 -15.89 13.80 17.81
CA HIS A 168 -15.75 12.37 18.07
C HIS A 168 -15.41 11.60 16.79
N SER A 169 -14.40 10.74 16.87
CA SER A 169 -13.98 9.89 15.77
C SER A 169 -14.63 8.51 15.90
N GLU A 170 -15.59 8.19 15.03
CA GLU A 170 -16.27 6.88 15.01
C GLU A 170 -15.41 5.77 14.37
N THR A 171 -14.65 6.11 13.33
CA THR A 171 -13.83 5.14 12.57
C THR A 171 -12.65 5.85 11.90
N TYR A 172 -11.59 5.11 11.62
CA TYR A 172 -10.51 5.53 10.72
C TYR A 172 -10.09 4.37 9.80
N TYR A 173 -9.32 4.70 8.77
CA TYR A 173 -8.72 3.74 7.84
C TYR A 173 -7.27 4.14 7.57
N GLY A 174 -6.31 3.24 7.78
CA GLY A 174 -4.89 3.53 7.64
C GLY A 174 -4.00 2.37 8.04
#